data_AF-A0A327KZA4-F1
#
_entry.id   AF-A0A327KZA4-F1
#
_cell.length_a   1.000
_cell.length_b   1.000
_cell.length_c   1.000
_cell.angle_alpha   90.00
_cell.angle_beta   90.00
_cell.angle_gamma   90.00
#
_symmetry.space_group_name_H-M   'P 1'
#
loop_
_entity.id
_entity.type
_entity.pdbx_description
1 polymer ?
#
loop_
_entity_poly.entity_id
_entity_poly.type
_entity_poly.pdbx_seq_one_letter_code
_entity_poly.pdbx_strand_id
1 'polypeptide(L)'
;MKRIVNGVTYNTDTSVKIGRYCFENDDNVDCVATLYQTRGGAFFEVEEGAKKVWNQREQKEQAREYSTVTPMSVEQAQKWILEIDNVEIFQNPFGDPPEAAAEDSPGATIYVRVPESFKRRIEREATENKASVNNWMMRCAERCMEDSDIRNAKGLVHAWDIAATFRAHNNDGEWSRETCIEALAEVANLIERYCEDRFGTDALANATVDPDSTLESYRKRFEAYASGETRE
;
A
#
# COMPACT_ATOMS: atom_id res chain seq x y z
N MET A 1 3.15 -8.45 -35.73
CA MET A 1 1.74 -8.88 -35.50
C MET A 1 1.00 -7.80 -34.71
N LYS A 2 -0.23 -7.45 -35.12
CA LYS A 2 -1.05 -6.43 -34.45
C LYS A 2 -2.45 -6.96 -34.09
N ARG A 3 -2.86 -6.82 -32.83
CA ARG A 3 -4.19 -7.24 -32.32
C ARG A 3 -4.78 -6.15 -31.42
N ILE A 4 -6.11 -6.09 -31.35
CA ILE A 4 -6.84 -5.23 -30.41
C ILE A 4 -7.58 -6.15 -29.45
N VAL A 5 -7.30 -6.03 -28.17
CA VAL A 5 -7.93 -6.81 -27.09
C VAL A 5 -8.44 -5.82 -26.05
N ASN A 6 -9.73 -5.84 -25.74
CA ASN A 6 -10.38 -4.93 -24.78
C ASN A 6 -10.12 -3.44 -25.05
N GLY A 7 -10.09 -3.03 -26.32
CA GLY A 7 -9.83 -1.64 -26.72
C GLY A 7 -8.36 -1.20 -26.66
N VAL A 8 -7.45 -2.07 -26.20
CA VAL A 8 -6.00 -1.82 -26.19
C VAL A 8 -5.35 -2.49 -27.41
N THR A 9 -4.48 -1.76 -28.09
CA THR A 9 -3.74 -2.28 -29.25
C THR A 9 -2.40 -2.86 -28.81
N TYR A 10 -2.20 -4.14 -29.11
CA TYR A 10 -0.95 -4.86 -28.88
C TYR A 10 -0.25 -5.07 -30.22
N ASN A 11 0.98 -4.59 -30.34
CA ASN A 11 1.76 -4.66 -31.59
C ASN A 11 3.18 -5.15 -31.31
N THR A 12 3.51 -6.34 -31.78
CA THR A 12 4.83 -6.95 -31.57
C THR A 12 5.95 -6.18 -32.27
N ASP A 13 5.64 -5.43 -33.33
CA ASP A 13 6.66 -4.73 -34.13
C ASP A 13 7.16 -3.46 -33.42
N THR A 14 6.36 -2.90 -32.52
CA THR A 14 6.70 -1.71 -31.73
C THR A 14 7.01 -2.00 -30.26
N SER A 15 6.81 -3.25 -29.85
CA SER A 15 7.01 -3.70 -28.47
C SER A 15 8.39 -4.31 -28.30
N VAL A 16 8.90 -4.30 -27.07
CA VAL A 16 10.17 -4.90 -26.70
C VAL A 16 9.93 -6.36 -26.36
N LYS A 17 10.74 -7.27 -26.92
CA LYS A 17 10.71 -8.70 -26.56
C LYS A 17 11.45 -8.90 -25.25
N ILE A 18 10.78 -9.49 -24.26
CA ILE A 18 11.32 -9.69 -22.91
C ILE A 18 11.90 -11.09 -22.77
N GLY A 19 11.12 -12.11 -23.10
CA GLY A 19 11.54 -13.50 -23.02
C GLY A 19 10.77 -14.40 -23.97
N ARG A 20 11.32 -15.59 -24.22
CA ARG A 20 10.70 -16.63 -25.06
C ARG A 20 10.82 -17.98 -24.37
N TYR A 21 9.74 -18.74 -24.47
CA TYR A 21 9.65 -20.11 -23.98
C TYR A 21 9.08 -21.01 -25.07
N CYS A 22 9.70 -22.16 -25.28
CA CYS A 22 9.22 -23.19 -26.19
C CYS A 22 8.69 -24.37 -25.37
N PHE A 23 7.50 -24.85 -25.68
CA PHE A 23 6.88 -25.97 -25.00
C PHE A 23 6.15 -26.86 -25.99
N GLU A 24 6.00 -28.14 -25.66
CA GLU A 24 5.16 -29.07 -26.42
C GLU A 24 3.72 -28.99 -25.88
N ASN A 25 2.74 -28.86 -26.78
CA ASN A 25 1.33 -28.99 -26.40
C ASN A 25 0.88 -30.46 -26.35
N ASP A 26 -0.37 -30.71 -25.96
CA ASP A 26 -0.95 -32.07 -25.87
C ASP A 26 -0.91 -32.87 -27.19
N ASP A 27 -0.77 -32.17 -28.33
CA ASP A 27 -0.64 -32.78 -29.65
C ASP A 27 0.82 -33.13 -30.02
N ASN A 28 1.77 -32.96 -29.09
CA ASN A 28 3.22 -33.00 -29.29
C ASN A 28 3.68 -32.06 -30.42
N VAL A 29 3.07 -30.87 -30.50
CA VAL A 29 3.46 -29.83 -31.44
C VAL A 29 4.19 -28.74 -30.67
N ASP A 30 5.34 -28.33 -31.20
CA ASP A 30 6.12 -27.21 -30.66
C ASP A 30 5.30 -25.92 -30.71
N CYS A 31 5.02 -25.39 -29.53
CA CYS A 31 4.45 -24.07 -29.31
C CYS A 31 5.51 -23.12 -28.77
N VAL A 32 5.35 -21.83 -29.10
CA VAL A 32 6.25 -20.76 -28.67
C VAL A 32 5.42 -19.70 -27.98
N ALA A 33 5.69 -19.48 -26.70
CA ALA A 33 5.20 -18.33 -25.95
C ALA A 33 6.28 -17.25 -25.90
N THR A 34 5.93 -16.01 -26.23
CA THR A 34 6.84 -14.87 -26.17
C THR A 34 6.20 -13.73 -25.38
N LEU A 35 6.89 -13.26 -24.34
CA LEU A 35 6.48 -12.13 -23.54
C LEU A 35 7.00 -10.82 -24.15
N TYR A 36 6.11 -9.85 -24.30
CA TYR A 36 6.42 -8.53 -24.82
C TYR A 36 6.02 -7.42 -23.83
N GLN A 37 6.73 -6.29 -23.90
CA GLN A 37 6.40 -5.05 -23.22
C GLN A 37 6.15 -3.94 -24.25
N THR A 38 4.98 -3.32 -24.19
CA THR A 38 4.66 -2.14 -25.01
C THR A 38 5.47 -0.92 -24.57
N ARG A 39 5.56 0.10 -25.42
CA ARG A 39 6.18 1.40 -25.06
C ARG A 39 5.50 2.10 -23.88
N GLY A 40 4.22 1.80 -23.63
CA GLY A 40 3.46 2.33 -22.49
C GLY A 40 3.63 1.53 -21.20
N GLY A 41 4.46 0.47 -21.20
CA GLY A 41 4.72 -0.36 -20.02
C GLY A 41 3.72 -1.49 -19.77
N ALA A 42 2.70 -1.65 -20.62
CA ALA A 42 1.79 -2.81 -20.55
C ALA A 42 2.47 -4.07 -21.09
N PHE A 43 2.17 -5.22 -20.48
CA PHE A 43 2.72 -6.53 -20.83
C PHE A 43 1.69 -7.41 -21.53
N PHE A 44 2.15 -8.27 -22.42
CA PHE A 44 1.31 -9.27 -23.07
C PHE A 44 2.13 -10.44 -23.57
N GLU A 45 1.53 -11.62 -23.53
CA GLU A 45 2.06 -12.85 -24.09
C GLU A 45 1.51 -13.07 -25.49
N VAL A 46 2.36 -13.52 -26.39
CA VAL A 46 1.98 -14.03 -27.70
C VAL A 46 2.33 -15.50 -27.75
N GLU A 47 1.31 -16.34 -27.87
CA GLU A 47 1.45 -17.79 -28.04
C GLU A 47 1.22 -18.13 -29.51
N GLU A 48 2.21 -18.75 -30.14
CA GLU A 48 2.19 -19.18 -31.53
C GLU A 48 2.44 -20.68 -31.60
N GLY A 49 1.66 -21.38 -32.41
CA GLY A 49 1.80 -22.83 -32.55
C GLY A 49 0.91 -23.37 -33.66
N ALA A 50 0.88 -24.68 -33.80
CA ALA A 50 -0.07 -25.35 -34.68
C ALA A 50 -0.95 -26.31 -33.87
N LYS A 51 -2.23 -26.36 -34.24
CA LYS A 51 -3.19 -27.30 -33.67
C LYS A 51 -3.81 -28.15 -34.76
N LYS A 52 -4.08 -29.41 -34.47
CA LYS A 52 -4.80 -30.28 -35.40
C LYS A 52 -6.27 -29.89 -35.38
N VAL A 53 -6.81 -29.56 -36.56
CA VAL A 53 -8.23 -29.26 -36.73
C VAL A 53 -8.81 -30.23 -37.74
N TRP A 54 -9.93 -30.85 -37.40
CA TRP A 54 -10.65 -31.73 -38.31
C TRP A 54 -11.25 -30.92 -39.47
N ASN A 55 -10.84 -31.21 -40.70
CA ASN A 55 -11.44 -30.62 -41.90
C ASN A 55 -12.55 -31.55 -42.42
N GLN A 56 -13.81 -31.18 -42.18
CA GLN A 56 -14.98 -31.98 -42.56
C GLN A 56 -15.08 -32.22 -44.07
N ARG A 57 -14.65 -31.26 -44.91
CA ARG A 57 -14.74 -31.36 -46.37
C ARG A 57 -13.76 -32.39 -46.93
N GLU A 58 -12.57 -32.47 -46.35
CA GLU A 58 -11.50 -33.37 -46.79
C GLU A 58 -11.44 -34.68 -45.97
N GLN A 59 -12.27 -34.79 -44.93
CA GLN A 59 -12.32 -35.93 -44.00
C GLN A 59 -10.93 -36.31 -43.46
N LYS A 60 -10.11 -35.31 -43.13
CA LYS A 60 -8.78 -35.51 -42.56
C LYS A 60 -8.42 -34.42 -41.56
N GLU A 61 -7.51 -34.74 -40.66
CA GLU A 61 -6.88 -33.75 -39.79
C GLU A 61 -5.94 -32.86 -40.60
N GLN A 62 -6.02 -31.55 -40.34
CA GLN A 62 -5.10 -30.57 -40.90
C GLN A 62 -4.49 -29.77 -39.76
N ALA A 63 -3.17 -29.62 -39.77
CA ALA A 63 -2.49 -28.69 -38.89
C ALA A 63 -2.84 -27.25 -39.30
N ARG A 64 -3.35 -26.46 -38.36
CA ARG A 64 -3.63 -25.05 -38.56
C ARG A 64 -2.85 -24.24 -37.55
N GLU A 65 -2.06 -23.31 -38.06
CA GLU A 65 -1.35 -22.34 -37.24
C GLU A 65 -2.34 -21.44 -36.48
N TYR A 66 -2.01 -21.13 -35.23
CA TYR A 66 -2.73 -20.16 -34.42
C TYR A 66 -1.74 -19.18 -33.80
N SER A 67 -2.26 -18.01 -33.47
CA SER A 67 -1.54 -17.00 -32.70
C SER A 67 -2.52 -16.25 -31.81
N THR A 68 -2.30 -16.38 -30.50
CA THR A 68 -3.15 -15.83 -29.45
C THR A 68 -2.39 -14.74 -28.72
N VAL A 69 -3.09 -13.67 -28.34
CA VAL A 69 -2.52 -12.55 -27.57
C VAL A 69 -3.26 -12.44 -26.24
N THR A 70 -2.50 -12.60 -25.15
CA THR A 70 -3.04 -12.56 -23.78
C THR A 70 -2.45 -11.36 -23.04
N PRO A 71 -3.25 -10.33 -22.72
CA PRO A 71 -2.80 -9.24 -21.86
C PRO A 71 -2.38 -9.75 -20.48
N MET A 72 -1.29 -9.23 -19.94
CA MET A 72 -0.79 -9.61 -18.61
C MET A 72 -0.61 -8.38 -17.71
N SER A 73 -0.89 -8.58 -16.42
CA SER A 73 -0.46 -7.64 -15.38
C SER A 73 1.06 -7.70 -15.20
N VAL A 74 1.61 -6.72 -14.49
CA VAL A 74 3.05 -6.67 -14.17
C VAL A 74 3.46 -7.89 -13.35
N GLU A 75 2.64 -8.26 -12.37
CA GLU A 75 2.85 -9.41 -11.48
C GLU A 75 2.80 -10.72 -12.26
N GLN A 76 1.86 -10.85 -13.21
CA GLN A 76 1.76 -12.02 -14.09
C GLN A 76 2.98 -12.15 -15.00
N ALA A 77 3.44 -11.04 -15.58
CA ALA A 77 4.63 -11.02 -16.43
C ALA A 77 5.90 -11.37 -15.64
N GLN A 78 6.03 -10.88 -14.40
CA GLN A 78 7.14 -11.24 -13.52
C GLN A 78 7.10 -12.73 -13.16
N LYS A 79 5.92 -13.25 -12.80
CA LYS A 79 5.69 -14.66 -12.50
C LYS A 79 6.04 -15.55 -13.70
N TRP A 80 5.66 -15.13 -14.91
CA TRP A 80 5.97 -15.84 -16.16
C TRP A 80 7.48 -16.02 -16.38
N ILE A 81 8.29 -15.00 -16.06
CA ILE A 81 9.76 -15.10 -16.19
C ILE A 81 10.37 -15.99 -15.10
N LEU A 82 9.83 -15.95 -13.88
CA LEU A 82 10.42 -16.63 -12.72
C LEU A 82 10.04 -18.12 -12.61
N GLU A 83 8.82 -18.49 -13.01
CA GLU A 83 8.30 -19.85 -12.82
C GLU A 83 8.57 -20.80 -13.98
N ILE A 84 8.82 -20.26 -15.17
CA ILE A 84 9.02 -21.10 -16.34
C ILE A 84 10.50 -21.49 -16.43
N ASP A 85 10.76 -22.79 -16.35
CA ASP A 85 12.10 -23.34 -16.59
C ASP A 85 12.52 -23.14 -18.05
N ASN A 86 13.76 -22.73 -18.28
CA ASN A 86 14.36 -22.53 -19.62
C ASN A 86 13.77 -21.38 -20.46
N VAL A 87 13.29 -20.30 -19.83
CA VAL A 87 12.99 -19.05 -20.56
C VAL A 87 14.29 -18.44 -21.10
N GLU A 88 14.34 -18.20 -22.41
CA GLU A 88 15.36 -17.35 -23.03
C GLU A 88 15.00 -15.88 -22.78
N ILE A 89 15.73 -15.20 -21.89
CA ILE A 89 15.52 -13.80 -21.55
C ILE A 89 16.36 -12.92 -22.48
N PHE A 90 15.71 -12.03 -23.24
CA PHE A 90 16.39 -11.08 -24.13
C PHE A 90 16.65 -9.74 -23.44
N GLN A 91 15.70 -9.28 -22.64
CA GLN A 91 15.80 -8.02 -21.92
C GLN A 91 14.95 -8.10 -20.65
N ASN A 92 15.54 -7.87 -19.48
CA ASN A 92 14.84 -7.92 -18.20
C ASN A 92 14.43 -6.49 -17.75
N PRO A 93 13.13 -6.13 -17.81
CA PRO A 93 12.65 -4.82 -17.39
C PRO A 93 12.45 -4.72 -15.88
N PHE A 94 12.57 -5.83 -15.14
CA PHE A 94 12.34 -5.91 -13.69
C PHE A 94 13.63 -5.72 -12.87
N GLY A 95 14.78 -5.56 -13.54
CA GLY A 95 16.09 -5.58 -12.92
C GLY A 95 16.59 -7.00 -12.73
N ASP A 96 17.91 -7.19 -12.72
CA ASP A 96 18.51 -8.50 -12.48
C ASP A 96 18.07 -9.00 -11.10
N PRO A 97 17.55 -10.24 -10.99
CA PRO A 97 17.35 -10.83 -9.68
C PRO A 97 18.70 -10.80 -8.94
N PRO A 98 18.72 -10.51 -7.64
CA PRO A 98 19.97 -10.49 -6.90
C PRO A 98 20.69 -11.81 -7.13
N GLU A 99 21.90 -11.74 -7.70
CA GLU A 99 22.81 -12.87 -7.78
C GLU A 99 22.89 -13.48 -6.38
N ALA A 100 22.77 -14.81 -6.26
CA ALA A 100 22.50 -15.52 -5.01
C ALA A 100 23.55 -15.23 -3.90
N ALA A 101 23.43 -14.07 -3.28
CA ALA A 101 24.18 -13.63 -2.13
C ALA A 101 23.24 -13.84 -0.95
N ALA A 102 23.52 -14.89 -0.19
CA ALA A 102 22.96 -15.06 1.13
C ALA A 102 23.50 -13.93 2.01
N GLU A 103 22.74 -12.87 2.23
CA GLU A 103 23.03 -11.93 3.31
C GLU A 103 21.78 -11.21 3.83
N ASP A 104 21.83 -11.02 5.14
CA ASP A 104 20.73 -10.79 6.06
C ASP A 104 20.03 -9.44 5.88
N SER A 105 18.69 -9.48 5.89
CA SER A 105 17.77 -8.33 5.95
C SER A 105 17.75 -7.44 4.69
N PRO A 106 16.95 -7.78 3.66
CA PRO A 106 16.83 -6.93 2.48
C PRO A 106 16.20 -5.59 2.86
N GLY A 107 16.93 -4.50 2.65
CA GLY A 107 16.34 -3.16 2.64
C GLY A 107 15.24 -3.10 1.57
N ALA A 108 14.00 -2.88 1.98
CA ALA A 108 12.89 -2.74 1.04
C ALA A 108 12.95 -1.38 0.34
N THR A 109 12.93 -1.36 -1.00
CA THR A 109 12.86 -0.13 -1.79
C THR A 109 11.41 0.17 -2.18
N ILE A 110 10.94 1.40 -1.88
CA ILE A 110 9.58 1.85 -2.23
C ILE A 110 9.68 2.87 -3.37
N TYR A 111 9.01 2.61 -4.50
CA TYR A 111 8.92 3.55 -5.63
C TYR A 111 7.58 4.30 -5.59
N VAL A 112 7.63 5.63 -5.41
CA VAL A 112 6.43 6.48 -5.37
C VAL A 112 6.46 7.47 -6.54
N ARG A 113 5.36 7.54 -7.30
CA ARG A 113 5.16 8.59 -8.32
C ARG A 113 4.41 9.76 -7.69
N VAL A 114 5.00 10.94 -7.77
CA VAL A 114 4.41 12.17 -7.24
C VAL A 114 4.41 13.28 -8.29
N PRO A 115 3.46 14.24 -8.23
CA PRO A 115 3.52 15.44 -9.06
C PRO A 115 4.82 16.22 -8.83
N GLU A 116 5.32 16.87 -9.87
CA GLU A 116 6.55 17.67 -9.83
C GLU A 116 6.50 18.79 -8.77
N SER A 117 5.33 19.41 -8.59
CA SER A 117 5.14 20.44 -7.56
C SER A 117 5.30 19.88 -6.15
N PHE A 118 4.92 18.62 -5.91
CA PHE A 118 5.07 17.96 -4.61
C PHE A 118 6.53 17.56 -4.36
N LYS A 119 7.21 17.02 -5.38
CA LYS A 119 8.65 16.73 -5.32
C LYS A 119 9.47 17.96 -4.92
N ARG A 120 9.22 19.11 -5.57
CA ARG A 120 9.90 20.38 -5.25
C ARG A 120 9.68 20.84 -3.81
N ARG A 121 8.49 20.60 -3.26
CA ARG A 121 8.21 20.91 -1.85
C ARG A 121 9.06 20.03 -0.95
N ILE A 122 9.07 18.72 -1.17
CA ILE A 122 9.91 17.77 -0.41
C ILE A 122 11.39 18.18 -0.45
N GLU A 123 11.92 18.50 -1.63
CA GLU A 123 13.32 18.90 -1.79
C GLU A 123 13.65 20.18 -1.03
N ARG A 124 12.75 21.17 -1.05
CA ARG A 124 12.90 22.40 -0.28
C ARG A 124 12.92 22.12 1.23
N GLU A 125 11.93 21.38 1.74
CA GLU A 125 11.85 21.05 3.17
C GLU A 125 13.07 20.25 3.64
N ALA A 126 13.53 19.28 2.84
CA ALA A 126 14.73 18.51 3.15
C ALA A 126 15.99 19.40 3.22
N THR A 127 16.11 20.36 2.30
CA THR A 127 17.21 21.33 2.27
C THR A 127 17.20 22.25 3.49
N GLU A 128 16.03 22.79 3.86
CA GLU A 128 15.85 23.63 5.05
C GLU A 128 16.21 22.86 6.35
N ASN A 129 15.95 21.55 6.39
CA ASN A 129 16.31 20.65 7.48
C ASN A 129 17.73 20.07 7.37
N LYS A 130 18.55 20.50 6.39
CA LYS A 130 19.92 20.01 6.16
C LYS A 130 20.01 18.49 6.06
N ALA A 131 19.01 17.86 5.45
CA ALA A 131 18.92 16.42 5.27
C ALA A 131 18.83 16.06 3.77
N SER A 132 19.22 14.83 3.42
CA SER A 132 18.90 14.29 2.09
C SER A 132 17.40 14.03 2.00
N VAL A 133 16.85 14.08 0.78
CA VAL A 133 15.43 13.81 0.53
C VAL A 133 15.00 12.46 1.11
N ASN A 134 15.81 11.40 0.93
CA ASN A 134 15.52 10.08 1.49
C ASN A 134 15.48 10.10 3.03
N ASN A 135 16.49 10.68 3.68
CA ASN A 135 16.54 10.73 5.15
C ASN A 135 15.39 11.57 5.72
N TRP A 136 15.07 12.70 5.08
CA TRP A 136 13.94 13.55 5.48
C TRP A 136 12.60 12.80 5.34
N MET A 137 12.36 12.13 4.21
CA MET A 137 11.14 11.34 4.01
C MET A 137 11.02 10.19 5.01
N MET A 138 12.11 9.48 5.31
CA MET A 138 12.10 8.41 6.30
C MET A 138 11.75 8.93 7.70
N ARG A 139 12.32 10.06 8.13
CA ARG A 139 11.96 10.71 9.40
C ARG A 139 10.50 11.15 9.45
N CYS A 140 9.97 11.65 8.34
CA CYS A 140 8.55 11.98 8.24
C CYS A 140 7.68 10.73 8.37
N ALA A 141 8.05 9.63 7.69
CA ALA A 141 7.32 8.36 7.77
C ALA A 141 7.36 7.78 9.19
N GLU A 142 8.54 7.76 9.83
CA GLU A 142 8.72 7.33 11.23
C GLU A 142 7.83 8.15 12.17
N ARG A 143 7.86 9.49 12.06
CA ARG A 143 6.99 10.35 12.88
C ARG A 143 5.51 10.07 12.67
N CYS A 144 5.08 9.86 11.43
CA CYS A 144 3.68 9.51 11.15
C CYS A 144 3.29 8.13 11.73
N MET A 145 4.21 7.18 11.76
CA MET A 145 4.00 5.86 12.36
C MET A 145 3.98 5.94 13.89
N GLU A 146 4.90 6.67 14.50
CA GLU A 146 4.92 6.92 15.95
C GLU A 146 3.68 7.68 16.42
N ASP A 147 3.24 8.69 15.66
CA ASP A 147 2.00 9.41 15.91
C ASP A 147 0.78 8.49 15.84
N SER A 148 0.80 7.47 14.98
CA SER A 148 -0.31 6.51 14.89
C SER A 148 -0.42 5.60 16.12
N ASP A 149 0.71 5.30 16.78
CA ASP A 149 0.73 4.54 18.03
C ASP A 149 0.24 5.39 19.23
N ILE A 150 0.51 6.70 19.21
CA ILE A 150 -0.01 7.66 20.20
C ILE A 150 -1.52 7.86 20.01
N ARG A 151 -2.01 7.85 18.77
CA ARG A 151 -3.44 8.06 18.41
C ARG A 151 -4.36 6.88 18.77
N ASN A 152 -3.86 5.68 19.06
CA ASN A 152 -4.71 4.47 19.09
C ASN A 152 -5.26 4.00 20.45
N ALA A 153 -4.65 4.30 21.60
CA ALA A 153 -5.24 3.93 22.91
C ALA A 153 -4.48 4.51 24.11
N LYS A 154 -3.14 4.52 24.04
CA LYS A 154 -2.30 4.84 25.19
C LYS A 154 -2.39 6.31 25.61
N GLY A 155 -2.56 7.25 24.67
CA GLY A 155 -2.71 8.68 25.00
C GLY A 155 -3.99 8.99 25.79
N LEU A 156 -5.11 8.38 25.40
CA LEU A 156 -6.38 8.53 26.12
C LEU A 156 -6.39 7.77 27.46
N VAL A 157 -5.78 6.58 27.51
CA VAL A 157 -5.59 5.84 28.77
C VAL A 157 -4.70 6.60 29.74
N HIS A 158 -3.63 7.24 29.26
CA HIS A 158 -2.73 8.05 30.09
C HIS A 158 -3.40 9.34 30.58
N ALA A 159 -4.14 10.04 29.70
CA ALA A 159 -4.94 11.20 30.11
C ALA A 159 -6.02 10.83 31.13
N TRP A 160 -6.65 9.65 30.97
CA TRP A 160 -7.59 9.11 31.94
C TRP A 160 -6.93 8.72 33.26
N ASP A 161 -5.74 8.12 33.23
CA ASP A 161 -4.97 7.73 34.43
C ASP A 161 -4.53 8.97 35.23
N ILE A 162 -4.09 10.05 34.55
CA ILE A 162 -3.82 11.35 35.16
C ILE A 162 -5.10 11.91 35.81
N ALA A 163 -6.24 11.89 35.10
CA ALA A 163 -7.51 12.39 35.62
C ALA A 163 -8.07 11.54 36.78
N ALA A 164 -7.87 10.22 36.75
CA ALA A 164 -8.28 9.31 37.81
C ALA A 164 -7.41 9.44 39.07
N THR A 165 -6.10 9.56 38.89
CA THR A 165 -5.14 9.81 39.97
C THR A 165 -5.40 11.16 40.62
N PHE A 166 -5.71 12.18 39.83
CA PHE A 166 -6.14 13.50 40.28
C PHE A 166 -7.39 13.43 41.18
N ARG A 167 -8.39 12.64 40.78
CA ARG A 167 -9.63 12.46 41.56
C ARG A 167 -9.39 11.71 42.88
N ALA A 168 -8.46 10.76 42.91
CA ALA A 168 -8.13 10.00 44.10
C ALA A 168 -7.37 10.87 45.13
N HIS A 169 -6.35 11.63 44.72
CA HIS A 169 -5.46 12.36 45.62
C HIS A 169 -5.99 13.73 46.06
N ASN A 170 -6.91 14.34 45.32
CA ASN A 170 -7.56 15.59 45.75
C ASN A 170 -8.49 15.39 46.98
N ASN A 171 -8.86 14.14 47.30
CA ASN A 171 -9.59 13.81 48.54
C ASN A 171 -8.67 13.78 49.77
N ASP A 172 -7.36 13.58 49.58
CA ASP A 172 -6.37 13.47 50.67
C ASP A 172 -5.56 14.77 50.88
N GLY A 173 -5.77 15.79 50.04
CA GLY A 173 -5.21 17.13 50.21
C GLY A 173 -3.72 17.30 49.86
N GLU A 174 -3.13 16.35 49.14
CA GLU A 174 -1.67 16.34 48.87
C GLU A 174 -1.22 17.28 47.73
N TRP A 175 -2.12 17.73 46.85
CA TRP A 175 -1.76 18.54 45.69
C TRP A 175 -2.03 20.01 45.95
N SER A 176 -1.04 20.86 45.64
CA SER A 176 -1.28 22.30 45.63
C SER A 176 -2.19 22.68 44.47
N ARG A 177 -2.90 23.80 44.62
CA ARG A 177 -3.78 24.34 43.60
C ARG A 177 -3.06 24.55 42.27
N GLU A 178 -1.80 24.97 42.33
CA GLU A 178 -0.95 25.22 41.16
C GLU A 178 -0.66 23.93 40.39
N THR A 179 -0.25 22.85 41.07
CA THR A 179 -0.02 21.54 40.44
C THR A 179 -1.28 20.98 39.79
N CYS A 180 -2.44 21.25 40.41
CA CYS A 180 -3.73 20.86 39.86
C CYS A 180 -4.06 21.58 38.54
N ILE A 181 -3.77 22.87 38.47
CA ILE A 181 -4.01 23.68 37.27
C ILE A 181 -3.10 23.22 36.13
N GLU A 182 -1.83 22.91 36.42
CA GLU A 182 -0.88 22.43 35.42
C GLU A 182 -1.28 21.08 34.82
N ALA A 183 -1.66 20.11 35.66
CA ALA A 183 -2.10 18.79 35.19
C ALA A 183 -3.39 18.87 34.35
N LEU A 184 -4.36 19.71 34.76
CA LEU A 184 -5.59 19.92 33.99
C LEU A 184 -5.33 20.62 32.66
N ALA A 185 -4.39 21.57 32.61
CA ALA A 185 -4.00 22.22 31.37
C ALA A 185 -3.33 21.24 30.39
N GLU A 186 -2.53 20.29 30.90
CA GLU A 186 -1.90 19.27 30.07
C GLU A 186 -2.93 18.30 29.46
N VAL A 187 -3.90 17.85 30.26
CA VAL A 187 -5.02 17.02 29.79
C VAL A 187 -5.89 17.77 28.76
N ALA A 188 -6.19 19.04 29.00
CA ALA A 188 -6.97 19.87 28.07
C ALA A 188 -6.26 20.01 26.71
N ASN A 189 -4.96 20.30 26.72
CA ASN A 189 -4.15 20.39 25.49
C ASN A 189 -4.12 19.07 24.71
N LEU A 190 -4.05 17.93 25.41
CA LEU A 190 -4.10 16.61 24.78
C LEU A 190 -5.44 16.36 24.08
N ILE A 191 -6.54 16.75 24.72
CA ILE A 191 -7.89 16.61 24.17
C ILE A 191 -8.12 17.55 22.97
N GLU A 192 -7.69 18.81 23.06
CA GLU A 192 -7.81 19.76 21.96
C GLU A 192 -7.08 19.28 20.71
N ARG A 193 -5.82 18.83 20.84
CA ARG A 193 -5.05 18.28 19.73
C ARG A 193 -5.70 17.05 19.10
N TYR A 194 -6.28 16.17 19.93
CA TYR A 194 -7.00 15.01 19.43
C TYR A 194 -8.24 15.41 18.64
N CYS A 195 -9.00 16.40 19.13
CA CYS A 195 -10.21 16.88 18.47
C CYS A 195 -9.91 17.63 17.16
N GLU A 196 -8.86 18.46 17.12
CA GLU A 196 -8.42 19.15 15.90
C GLU A 196 -8.02 18.16 14.79
N ASP A 197 -7.27 17.12 15.14
CA ASP A 197 -6.80 16.11 14.18
C ASP A 197 -7.96 15.26 13.63
N ARG A 198 -8.95 14.93 14.47
CA ARG A 198 -10.04 14.03 14.07
C ARG A 198 -11.20 14.74 13.38
N PHE A 199 -11.52 15.96 13.79
CA PHE A 199 -12.72 16.67 13.36
C PHE A 199 -12.43 17.97 12.61
N GLY A 200 -11.16 18.38 12.52
CA GLY A 200 -10.76 19.67 11.99
C GLY A 200 -10.98 20.79 13.01
N THR A 201 -10.25 21.90 12.84
CA THR A 201 -10.28 23.07 13.74
C THR A 201 -11.67 23.70 13.86
N ASP A 202 -12.49 23.60 12.82
CA ASP A 202 -13.83 24.21 12.78
C ASP A 202 -14.87 23.45 13.62
N ALA A 203 -14.62 22.18 13.93
CA ALA A 203 -15.55 21.37 14.74
C ALA A 203 -15.48 21.71 16.23
N LEU A 204 -14.29 22.07 16.74
CA LEU A 204 -14.08 22.51 18.12
C LEU A 204 -14.75 23.86 18.41
N ALA A 205 -14.67 24.80 17.47
CA ALA A 205 -15.25 26.14 17.62
C ALA A 205 -16.79 26.13 17.68
N ASN A 206 -17.43 25.08 17.15
CA ASN A 206 -18.89 24.94 17.08
C ASN A 206 -19.46 23.93 18.10
N ALA A 207 -18.61 23.27 18.90
CA ALA A 207 -19.05 22.34 19.92
C ALA A 207 -19.59 23.11 21.13
N THR A 208 -20.89 23.45 21.12
CA THR A 208 -21.59 23.84 22.35
C THR A 208 -21.70 22.61 23.26
N VAL A 209 -20.78 22.49 24.20
CA VAL A 209 -20.84 21.45 25.24
C VAL A 209 -21.91 21.87 26.25
N ASP A 210 -23.03 21.13 26.26
CA ASP A 210 -24.02 21.20 27.34
C ASP A 210 -23.39 20.61 28.62
N PRO A 211 -23.06 21.43 29.63
CA PRO A 211 -22.24 21.03 30.78
C PRO A 211 -22.84 19.89 31.61
N ASP A 212 -24.17 19.76 31.58
CA ASP A 212 -24.91 18.83 32.44
C ASP A 212 -25.16 17.46 31.78
N SER A 213 -24.98 17.35 30.46
CA SER A 213 -25.36 16.14 29.71
C SER A 213 -24.26 15.09 29.55
N THR A 214 -22.99 15.46 29.75
CA THR A 214 -21.86 14.68 29.24
C THR A 214 -21.22 13.75 30.26
N LEU A 215 -21.00 14.16 31.51
CA LEU A 215 -20.22 13.35 32.45
C LEU A 215 -20.89 12.02 32.84
N GLU A 216 -22.19 12.05 33.16
CA GLU A 216 -22.97 10.85 33.50
C GLU A 216 -23.13 9.92 32.28
N SER A 217 -23.26 10.52 31.09
CA SER A 217 -23.41 9.85 29.79
C SER A 217 -22.13 9.13 29.37
N TYR A 218 -20.98 9.81 29.48
CA TYR A 218 -19.66 9.23 29.20
C TYR A 218 -19.31 8.13 30.21
N ARG A 219 -19.63 8.35 31.49
CA ARG A 219 -19.43 7.32 32.54
C ARG A 219 -20.22 6.04 32.24
N LYS A 220 -21.50 6.14 31.90
CA LYS A 220 -22.32 4.98 31.52
C LYS A 220 -21.80 4.25 30.28
N ARG A 221 -21.36 4.98 29.26
CA ARG A 221 -20.79 4.38 28.03
C ARG A 221 -19.48 3.65 28.30
N PHE A 222 -18.64 4.20 29.18
CA PHE A 222 -17.37 3.59 29.55
C PHE A 222 -17.56 2.38 30.46
N GLU A 223 -18.47 2.44 31.44
CA GLU A 223 -18.83 1.30 32.30
C GLU A 223 -19.40 0.13 31.48
N ALA A 224 -20.22 0.41 30.45
CA ALA A 224 -20.71 -0.61 29.51
C ALA A 224 -19.62 -1.21 28.62
N TYR A 225 -18.59 -0.43 28.25
CA TYR A 225 -17.46 -0.92 27.46
C TYR A 225 -16.52 -1.79 28.32
N ALA A 226 -16.28 -1.39 29.57
CA ALA A 226 -15.44 -2.11 30.52
C ALA A 226 -16.07 -3.40 31.05
N SER A 227 -17.41 -3.49 31.10
CA SER A 227 -18.13 -4.73 31.45
C SER A 227 -18.18 -5.75 30.32
N GLY A 228 -17.66 -5.42 29.13
CA GLY A 228 -17.78 -6.27 27.94
C GLY A 228 -19.18 -6.27 27.33
N GLU A 229 -20.09 -5.42 27.81
CA GLU A 229 -21.43 -5.24 27.25
C GLU A 229 -21.39 -4.26 26.07
N THR A 230 -20.72 -4.64 24.99
CA THR A 230 -21.06 -4.09 23.68
C THR A 230 -21.67 -5.18 22.80
N ARG A 231 -22.96 -4.95 22.53
CA ARG A 231 -23.93 -5.74 21.78
C ARG A 231 -23.51 -6.08 20.35
N GLU A 232 -24.10 -7.19 19.87
CA GLU A 232 -24.50 -7.44 18.46
C GLU A 232 -25.18 -6.23 17.79
#